data_AF-A0A2N7Y549-F1
#
_entry.id   AF-A0A2N7Y549-F1
#
_cell.length_a   1.000
_cell.length_b   1.000
_cell.length_c   1.000
_cell.angle_alpha   90.00
_cell.angle_beta   90.00
_cell.angle_gamma   90.00
#
_symmetry.space_group_name_H-M   'P 1'
#
loop_
_entity.id
_entity.type
_entity.pdbx_description
1 polymer ?
#
loop_
_entity_poly.entity_id
_entity_poly.type
_entity_poly.pdbx_seq_one_letter_code
_entity_poly.pdbx_strand_id
1 'polypeptide(L)'
;YSADGLSGWYKGRFDAFTAQTGIAVNLVEAGSGEVVSRVEKEQSNPQADVIITLPPFIQKADAQGLLEPSGIDTSAVPADEK
;
A
#
# COMPACT_ATOMS: atom_id res chain seq x y z
N TYR A 1 -4.79 -0.54 2.55
CA TYR A 1 -5.00 0.81 3.10
C TYR A 1 -4.30 1.82 2.22
N SER A 2 -4.88 3.01 2.05
CA SER A 2 -4.29 4.06 1.20
C SER A 2 -4.28 5.42 1.89
N ALA A 3 -3.27 6.22 1.60
CA ALA A 3 -3.34 7.66 1.76
C ALA A 3 -4.56 8.21 1.02
N ASP A 4 -5.20 9.21 1.61
CA ASP A 4 -6.34 9.91 1.04
C ASP A 4 -5.99 10.73 -0.22
N GLY A 5 -7.02 11.22 -0.92
CA GLY A 5 -6.89 12.10 -2.08
C GLY A 5 -6.75 11.40 -3.44
N LEU A 6 -6.67 10.07 -3.47
CA LEU A 6 -6.51 9.29 -4.72
C LEU A 6 -7.71 8.40 -5.09
N SER A 7 -8.73 8.27 -4.23
CA SER A 7 -9.90 7.42 -4.50
C SER A 7 -10.60 7.67 -5.84
N GLY A 8 -10.69 8.93 -6.27
CA GLY A 8 -11.28 9.28 -7.56
C GLY A 8 -10.58 8.59 -8.73
N TRP A 9 -9.24 8.54 -8.69
CA TRP A 9 -8.45 7.82 -9.70
C TRP A 9 -8.49 6.31 -9.50
N TYR A 10 -8.43 5.83 -8.25
CA TYR A 10 -8.44 4.40 -7.95
C TYR A 10 -9.71 3.69 -8.35
N LYS A 11 -10.88 4.34 -8.20
CA LYS A 11 -12.18 3.70 -8.42
C LYS A 11 -12.25 2.93 -9.74
N GLY A 12 -11.95 3.59 -10.86
CA GLY A 12 -12.01 2.94 -12.17
C GLY A 12 -10.97 1.83 -12.35
N ARG A 13 -9.82 1.91 -11.67
CA ARG A 13 -8.76 0.89 -11.73
C ARG A 13 -9.13 -0.34 -10.91
N PHE A 14 -9.68 -0.15 -9.71
CA PHE A 14 -10.16 -1.23 -8.86
C PHE A 14 -11.39 -1.92 -9.48
N ASP A 15 -12.31 -1.16 -10.09
CA ASP A 15 -13.45 -1.72 -10.81
C ASP A 15 -12.97 -2.60 -11.99
N ALA A 16 -11.99 -2.12 -12.77
CA ALA A 16 -11.41 -2.89 -13.88
C ALA A 16 -10.65 -4.14 -13.40
N PHE A 17 -9.84 -4.02 -12.35
CA PHE A 17 -9.12 -5.14 -11.74
C PHE A 17 -10.11 -6.21 -11.22
N THR A 18 -11.15 -5.79 -10.53
CA THR A 18 -12.20 -6.69 -10.01
C THR A 18 -12.93 -7.39 -11.15
N ALA A 19 -13.27 -6.68 -12.23
CA ALA A 19 -13.92 -7.26 -13.39
C ALA A 19 -13.04 -8.29 -14.12
N GLN A 20 -11.72 -8.04 -14.19
CA GLN A 20 -10.78 -8.94 -14.86
C GLN A 20 -10.47 -10.19 -14.05
N THR A 21 -10.34 -10.05 -12.72
CA THR A 21 -9.78 -11.09 -11.85
C THR A 21 -10.82 -11.78 -10.97
N GLY A 22 -11.98 -11.16 -10.77
CA GLY A 22 -12.98 -11.56 -9.77
C GLY A 22 -12.58 -11.26 -8.32
N ILE A 23 -11.42 -10.62 -8.09
CA ILE A 23 -10.92 -10.30 -6.75
C ILE A 23 -11.51 -8.97 -6.29
N ALA A 24 -12.25 -8.98 -5.18
CA ALA A 24 -12.81 -7.77 -4.59
C ALA A 24 -11.71 -6.90 -3.97
N VAL A 25 -11.79 -5.59 -4.21
CA VAL A 25 -10.87 -4.61 -3.60
C VAL A 25 -11.59 -3.86 -2.47
N ASN A 26 -11.11 -4.04 -1.24
CA ASN A 26 -11.57 -3.30 -0.08
C ASN A 26 -10.63 -2.12 0.20
N LEU A 27 -11.16 -0.91 0.21
CA LEU A 27 -10.38 0.31 0.41
C LEU A 27 -10.69 0.94 1.77
N VAL A 28 -9.65 1.14 2.56
CA VAL A 28 -9.65 2.06 3.71
C VAL A 28 -8.72 3.20 3.38
N GLU A 29 -9.24 4.42 3.41
CA GLU A 29 -8.49 5.65 3.21
C GLU A 29 -8.38 6.44 4.51
N ALA A 30 -7.19 6.99 4.74
CA ALA A 30 -6.91 7.95 5.81
C ALA A 30 -5.62 8.72 5.49
N GLY A 31 -5.18 9.62 6.37
CA GLY A 31 -3.89 10.28 6.21
C GLY A 31 -2.72 9.28 6.20
N SER A 32 -1.63 9.61 5.50
CA SER A 32 -0.46 8.72 5.35
C SER A 32 0.12 8.20 6.67
N GLY A 33 0.23 9.05 7.69
CA GLY A 33 0.69 8.61 9.02
C GLY A 33 -0.31 7.73 9.76
N GLU A 34 -1.61 7.94 9.52
CA GLU A 34 -2.67 7.16 10.15
C GLU A 34 -2.73 5.74 9.59
N VAL A 35 -2.65 5.57 8.26
CA VAL A 35 -2.64 4.23 7.66
C VAL A 35 -1.44 3.40 8.10
N VAL A 36 -0.25 4.01 8.24
CA VAL A 36 0.94 3.32 8.78
C VAL A 36 0.75 2.96 10.26
N SER A 37 0.26 3.90 11.09
CA SER A 37 -0.02 3.61 12.50
C SER A 37 -1.05 2.49 12.68
N ARG A 38 -2.00 2.38 11.76
CA ARG A 38 -2.98 1.29 11.78
C ARG A 38 -2.35 -0.06 11.46
N VAL A 39 -1.51 -0.15 10.42
CA VAL A 39 -0.76 -1.38 10.11
C VAL A 39 0.13 -1.78 11.27
N GLU A 40 0.83 -0.84 11.91
CA GLU A 40 1.64 -1.10 13.10
C GLU A 40 0.82 -1.71 14.24
N LYS A 41 -0.37 -1.17 14.52
CA LYS A 41 -1.26 -1.66 15.58
C LYS A 41 -1.87 -3.03 15.26
N GLU A 42 -2.13 -3.29 13.99
CA GLU A 42 -2.72 -4.54 13.49
C GLU A 42 -1.68 -5.61 13.18
N GLN A 43 -0.37 -5.38 13.41
CA GLN A 43 0.72 -6.27 12.98
C GLN A 43 0.60 -7.72 13.48
N SER A 44 0.00 -7.94 14.66
CA SER A 44 -0.21 -9.29 15.22
C SER A 44 -1.39 -10.05 14.60
N ASN A 45 -2.24 -9.34 13.87
CA ASN A 45 -3.35 -9.90 13.09
C ASN A 45 -3.61 -9.00 11.86
N PRO A 46 -2.73 -9.03 10.85
CA PRO A 46 -2.78 -8.08 9.74
C PRO A 46 -4.12 -8.09 9.01
N GLN A 47 -4.66 -6.90 8.76
CA GLN A 47 -5.93 -6.73 8.01
C GLN A 47 -5.72 -6.15 6.61
N ALA A 48 -4.60 -5.47 6.38
CA ALA A 48 -4.28 -4.86 5.09
C ALA A 48 -3.29 -5.73 4.32
N ASP A 49 -3.63 -6.06 3.07
CA ASP A 49 -2.72 -6.77 2.16
C ASP A 49 -1.74 -5.81 1.47
N VAL A 50 -2.19 -4.59 1.17
CA VAL A 50 -1.42 -3.57 0.47
C VAL A 50 -1.53 -2.24 1.20
N ILE A 51 -0.40 -1.57 1.44
CA ILE A 51 -0.35 -0.19 1.92
C ILE A 51 0.16 0.74 0.82
N ILE A 52 -0.56 1.83 0.61
CA ILE A 52 -0.13 2.93 -0.27
C ILE A 52 -0.05 4.18 0.60
N THR A 53 1.14 4.77 0.74
CA THR A 53 1.35 5.93 1.60
C THR A 53 2.40 6.85 1.00
N LEU A 54 2.39 8.12 1.40
CA LEU A 54 3.34 9.12 0.92
C LEU A 54 4.60 9.18 1.80
N PRO A 55 5.74 9.70 1.29
CA PRO A 55 6.89 10.00 2.12
C PRO A 55 6.55 11.00 3.25
N PRO A 56 7.22 10.92 4.42
CA PRO A 56 8.27 9.94 4.76
C PRO A 56 7.71 8.63 5.35
N PHE A 57 6.39 8.37 5.23
CA PHE A 57 5.73 7.33 6.01
C PHE A 57 6.02 5.92 5.51
N ILE A 58 6.29 5.73 4.21
CA ILE A 58 6.70 4.42 3.70
C ILE A 58 8.07 4.00 4.25
N GLN A 59 9.01 4.94 4.39
CA GLN A 59 10.32 4.69 5.00
C GLN A 59 10.18 4.36 6.49
N LYS A 60 9.22 4.98 7.19
CA LYS A 60 8.93 4.63 8.59
C LYS A 60 8.38 3.22 8.72
N ALA A 61 7.45 2.82 7.84
CA ALA A 61 6.89 1.48 7.84
C ALA A 61 7.97 0.41 7.62
N ASP A 62 8.88 0.65 6.67
CA ASP A 62 10.03 -0.22 6.41
C ASP A 62 10.96 -0.31 7.63
N ALA A 63 11.35 0.83 8.21
CA ALA A 63 12.22 0.87 9.39
C ALA A 63 11.60 0.18 10.64
N GLN A 64 10.28 0.04 10.68
CA GLN A 64 9.54 -0.65 11.73
C GLN A 64 9.29 -2.14 11.40
N GLY A 65 9.74 -2.65 10.25
CA GLY A 65 9.55 -4.04 9.84
C GLY A 65 8.09 -4.37 9.50
N LEU A 66 7.30 -3.38 9.05
CA LEU A 66 5.89 -3.56 8.72
C LEU A 66 5.65 -3.99 7.27
N LEU A 67 6.71 -4.09 6.46
CA LEU A 67 6.62 -4.39 5.03
C LEU A 67 7.27 -5.73 4.74
N GLU A 68 6.62 -6.48 3.86
CA GLU A 68 7.20 -7.70 3.28
C GLU A 68 8.02 -7.35 2.04
N PRO A 69 9.14 -8.05 1.79
CA PRO A 69 9.86 -7.94 0.53
C PRO A 69 8.91 -8.23 -0.64
N SER A 70 8.88 -7.34 -1.65
CA SER A 70 7.98 -7.51 -2.79
C SER A 70 8.27 -8.74 -3.66
N GLY A 71 9.48 -9.31 -3.53
CA GLY A 71 9.96 -10.41 -4.37
C GLY A 71 10.14 -10.02 -5.85
N ILE A 72 9.96 -8.75 -6.21
CA ILE A 72 10.12 -8.25 -7.57
C ILE A 72 11.60 -8.06 -7.86
N ASP A 73 12.04 -8.63 -8.99
CA ASP A 73 13.38 -8.35 -9.51
C ASP A 73 13.44 -6.91 -10.04
N THR A 74 14.08 -6.04 -9.27
CA THR A 74 14.34 -4.65 -9.65
C THR A 74 15.70 -4.47 -10.31
N SER A 75 16.41 -5.54 -10.70
CA SER A 75 17.73 -5.44 -11.33
C SER A 75 17.75 -4.60 -12.61
N ALA A 76 16.61 -4.52 -13.31
CA ALA A 76 16.43 -3.69 -14.49
C ALA A 76 16.17 -2.20 -14.21
N VAL A 77 15.93 -1.80 -12.95
CA VAL A 77 15.69 -0.39 -12.57
C VAL A 77 17.05 0.26 -12.20
N PRO A 78 17.41 1.42 -12.78
CA PRO A 78 18.60 2.16 -12.41
C PRO A 78 18.66 2.46 -10.91
N ALA A 79 19.86 2.39 -10.30
CA ALA A 79 20.00 2.50 -8.84
C ALA A 79 19.59 3.87 -8.27
N ASP A 80 19.65 4.92 -9.09
CA ASP A 80 19.18 6.28 -8.80
C ASP A 80 17.67 6.47 -8.96
N GLU A 81 16.98 5.49 -9.54
CA GLU A 81 15.52 5.43 -9.70
C GLU A 81 14.87 4.39 -8.77
N LYS A 82 15.65 3.69 -7.94
CA LYS A 82 15.15 2.81 -6.87
C LYS A 82 14.88 3.60 -5.59
#